data_AF-A0A3A4SRZ5-F1
#
_entry.id   AF-A0A3A4SRZ5-F1
#
_cell.length_a   1.000
_cell.length_b   1.000
_cell.length_c   1.000
_cell.angle_alpha   90.00
_cell.angle_beta   90.00
_cell.angle_gamma   90.00
#
_symmetry.space_group_name_H-M   'P 1'
#
loop_
_entity.id
_entity.type
_entity.pdbx_description
1 polymer ?
#
loop_
_entity_poly.entity_id
_entity_poly.type
_entity_poly.pdbx_seq_one_letter_code
_entity_poly.pdbx_strand_id
1 'polypeptide(L)'
;MNNEKPGILVTGASGFIGRHFVIAVSEHFRLFCIARRSQKEAGVPHSDNISWIQADITKMENLLSAANHIKENGGVDYVLHLAGYYDFTMDDNPAYENTNVGGTLNILKMSQQLEVKHFIFSSSLAACKFPPRGKSLTETSPTDADFPYARSKGRSEWVIRKHAGALSCSIVRLAAVYSDWCENPPLNMILKKWLTGNKLISRALPGKGASAMPYIHIKDLNKMFLRIIEISDQLSGINTFIASPQGSVSHMELFKTATKYYYGREIEPLLVPKPLASASLAVWQFWNGLTGKASLEQPWMADYIDKKLNVDASVTYRTTGWQPSPRYHILRRMLFLTENMKNHPNNWAFRNESLLKRFATRKSTLIYDIMMEERRAAIDRIADEITAAENISRFPHYSQMDPDLLKWDIHLHYQMLAATVKSRDRSLVQNFAQIIATHKYMEGFNAAEVKNFVITIGKAVKKILVAKPQLQEHGRRQSRRIDDLIILTIQFAVDEVEDTFEILKASPPDHMTENKPVESIERSEPVRRMIRRLEDICGDSMMMPVKNHMRNLQ
;
A
#
# COMPACT_ATOMS: atom_id res chain seq x y z
N MET A 1 15.49 -12.04 10.27
CA MET A 1 16.04 -10.68 10.10
C MET A 1 17.37 -10.58 10.84
N ASN A 2 18.35 -9.81 10.35
CA ASN A 2 19.62 -9.57 11.06
C ASN A 2 19.41 -8.56 12.20
N ASN A 3 19.62 -9.00 13.45
CA ASN A 3 19.40 -8.18 14.66
C ASN A 3 20.53 -7.17 14.95
N GLU A 4 21.65 -7.23 14.23
CA GLU A 4 22.73 -6.25 14.35
C GLU A 4 22.41 -4.92 13.63
N LYS A 5 21.41 -4.91 12.74
CA LYS A 5 21.01 -3.72 11.99
C LYS A 5 19.99 -2.89 12.77
N PRO A 6 20.08 -1.55 12.72
CA PRO A 6 19.06 -0.68 13.31
C PRO A 6 17.69 -0.91 12.66
N GLY A 7 16.65 -0.85 13.48
CA GLY A 7 15.26 -1.12 13.08
C GLY A 7 14.50 0.15 12.68
N ILE A 8 13.78 0.11 11.56
CA ILE A 8 12.88 1.18 11.13
C ILE A 8 11.47 0.63 10.90
N LEU A 9 10.48 1.22 11.57
CA LEU A 9 9.07 1.06 11.22
C LEU A 9 8.66 2.07 10.15
N VAL A 10 8.26 1.60 8.98
CA VAL A 10 7.80 2.43 7.86
C VAL A 10 6.30 2.25 7.68
N THR A 11 5.50 3.28 7.99
CA THR A 11 4.07 3.26 7.65
C THR A 11 3.85 3.85 6.26
N GLY A 12 2.84 3.36 5.54
CA GLY A 12 2.64 3.78 4.14
C GLY A 12 3.72 3.21 3.22
N ALA A 13 4.37 2.11 3.61
CA ALA A 13 5.47 1.46 2.89
C ALA A 13 5.13 1.07 1.45
N SER A 14 3.85 0.81 1.15
CA SER A 14 3.40 0.53 -0.22
C SER A 14 3.30 1.76 -1.12
N GLY A 15 3.24 2.97 -0.54
CA GLY A 15 3.07 4.25 -1.24
C GLY A 15 4.25 4.61 -2.14
N PHE A 16 4.11 5.67 -2.93
CA PHE A 16 5.18 6.14 -3.81
C PHE A 16 6.47 6.43 -3.02
N ILE A 17 6.39 7.25 -1.97
CA ILE A 17 7.56 7.56 -1.14
C ILE A 17 8.05 6.31 -0.39
N GLY A 18 7.12 5.58 0.24
CA GLY A 18 7.43 4.40 1.06
C GLY A 18 8.20 3.32 0.30
N ARG A 19 7.73 2.92 -0.89
CA ARG A 19 8.41 1.85 -1.65
C ARG A 19 9.81 2.26 -2.09
N HIS A 20 9.98 3.54 -2.47
CA HIS A 20 11.28 4.06 -2.86
C HIS A 20 12.24 4.12 -1.67
N PHE A 21 11.74 4.46 -0.49
CA PHE A 21 12.55 4.44 0.73
C PHE A 21 12.94 3.01 1.10
N VAL A 22 11.98 2.09 1.21
CA VAL A 22 12.20 0.69 1.58
C VAL A 22 13.22 0.02 0.66
N ILE A 23 13.06 0.15 -0.66
CA ILE A 23 14.00 -0.43 -1.65
C ILE A 23 15.40 0.16 -1.50
N ALA A 24 15.52 1.45 -1.19
CA ALA A 24 16.82 2.11 -1.13
C ALA A 24 17.64 1.75 0.12
N VAL A 25 17.00 1.21 1.17
CA VAL A 25 17.63 1.07 2.49
C VAL A 25 17.55 -0.35 3.08
N SER A 26 16.87 -1.29 2.41
CA SER A 26 16.66 -2.66 2.89
C SER A 26 17.95 -3.47 3.08
N GLU A 27 19.05 -3.06 2.46
CA GLU A 27 20.35 -3.70 2.67
C GLU A 27 21.02 -3.22 3.98
N HIS A 28 20.64 -2.06 4.52
CA HIS A 28 21.30 -1.43 5.66
C HIS A 28 20.46 -1.45 6.95
N PHE A 29 19.14 -1.58 6.83
CA PHE A 29 18.23 -1.51 7.97
C PHE A 29 17.33 -2.74 8.03
N ARG A 30 16.88 -3.08 9.25
CA ARG A 30 15.78 -4.00 9.47
C ARG A 30 14.47 -3.22 9.38
N LEU A 31 13.61 -3.57 8.42
CA LEU A 31 12.44 -2.80 8.05
C LEU A 31 11.17 -3.52 8.45
N PHE A 32 10.35 -2.89 9.28
CA PHE A 32 8.96 -3.29 9.50
C PHE A 32 8.06 -2.38 8.68
N CYS A 33 7.42 -2.94 7.67
CA CYS A 33 6.65 -2.19 6.69
C CYS A 33 5.15 -2.35 6.97
N ILE A 34 4.50 -1.30 7.50
CA ILE A 34 3.04 -1.29 7.64
C ILE A 34 2.39 -0.69 6.39
N ALA A 35 1.56 -1.48 5.73
CA ALA A 35 0.79 -1.02 4.58
C ALA A 35 -0.49 -1.83 4.37
N ARG A 36 -1.54 -1.21 3.82
CA ARG A 36 -2.77 -1.93 3.42
C ARG A 36 -2.60 -2.81 2.17
N ARG A 37 -1.51 -2.62 1.41
CA ARG A 37 -1.17 -3.44 0.23
C ARG A 37 -0.18 -4.50 0.60
N SER A 38 -0.21 -5.63 -0.10
CA SER A 38 0.85 -6.62 0.01
C SER A 38 2.16 -6.08 -0.56
N GLN A 39 3.28 -6.68 -0.13
CA GLN A 39 4.62 -6.33 -0.62
C GLN A 39 4.71 -6.47 -2.15
N LYS A 40 4.13 -7.54 -2.70
CA LYS A 40 4.05 -7.80 -4.14
C LYS A 40 3.25 -6.72 -4.87
N GLU A 41 2.08 -6.34 -4.36
CA GLU A 41 1.27 -5.26 -4.94
C GLU A 41 1.98 -3.89 -4.89
N ALA A 42 2.89 -3.69 -3.93
CA ALA A 42 3.71 -2.48 -3.83
C ALA A 42 4.87 -2.45 -4.83
N GLY A 43 5.23 -3.61 -5.41
CA GLY A 43 6.41 -3.77 -6.26
C GLY A 43 7.72 -3.67 -5.47
N VAL A 44 7.70 -4.06 -4.19
CA VAL A 44 8.89 -4.10 -3.33
C VAL A 44 9.47 -5.52 -3.40
N PRO A 45 10.75 -5.71 -3.77
CA PRO A 45 11.38 -7.02 -3.78
C PRO A 45 11.41 -7.67 -2.38
N HIS A 46 11.42 -8.99 -2.34
CA HIS A 46 11.64 -9.72 -1.09
C HIS A 46 13.09 -9.57 -0.61
N SER A 47 13.27 -9.47 0.69
CA SER A 47 14.57 -9.38 1.37
C SER A 47 14.41 -9.86 2.81
N ASP A 48 15.41 -10.56 3.34
CA ASP A 48 15.40 -11.07 4.71
C ASP A 48 15.40 -9.98 5.80
N ASN A 49 15.62 -8.73 5.39
CA ASN A 49 15.57 -7.56 6.27
C ASN A 49 14.21 -6.85 6.22
N ILE A 50 13.24 -7.32 5.41
CA ILE A 50 11.92 -6.71 5.29
C ILE A 50 10.88 -7.64 5.92
N SER A 51 10.25 -7.17 7.00
CA SER A 51 9.02 -7.76 7.53
C SER A 51 7.83 -6.91 7.08
N TRP A 52 6.91 -7.51 6.32
CA TRP A 52 5.76 -6.81 5.75
C TRP A 52 4.49 -7.09 6.52
N ILE A 53 3.93 -6.06 7.16
CA ILE A 53 2.75 -6.15 8.01
C ILE A 53 1.56 -5.53 7.27
N GLN A 54 0.66 -6.37 6.76
CA GLN A 54 -0.52 -5.89 6.05
C GLN A 54 -1.63 -5.45 7.00
N ALA A 55 -1.60 -4.18 7.40
CA ALA A 55 -2.49 -3.60 8.41
C ALA A 55 -3.05 -2.21 8.02
N ASP A 56 -4.18 -1.85 8.62
CA ASP A 56 -4.76 -0.49 8.58
C ASP A 56 -4.46 0.25 9.89
N ILE A 57 -3.82 1.42 9.78
CA ILE A 57 -3.40 2.24 10.93
C ILE A 57 -4.57 2.86 11.70
N THR A 58 -5.78 2.80 11.16
CA THR A 58 -7.01 3.24 11.85
C THR A 58 -7.53 2.20 12.83
N LYS A 59 -7.04 0.96 12.76
CA LYS A 59 -7.49 -0.19 13.56
C LYS A 59 -6.47 -0.51 14.64
N MET A 60 -6.80 -0.22 15.90
CA MET A 60 -5.88 -0.42 17.02
C MET A 60 -5.50 -1.88 17.24
N GLU A 61 -6.42 -2.83 17.02
CA GLU A 61 -6.15 -4.27 17.13
C GLU A 61 -4.98 -4.72 16.22
N ASN A 62 -4.98 -4.25 14.96
CA ASN A 62 -3.92 -4.54 14.00
C ASN A 62 -2.58 -3.97 14.45
N LEU A 63 -2.59 -2.79 15.09
CA LEU A 63 -1.38 -2.14 15.58
C LEU A 63 -0.82 -2.80 16.83
N LEU A 64 -1.66 -3.37 17.69
CA LEU A 64 -1.21 -4.14 18.85
C LEU A 64 -0.50 -5.42 18.41
N SER A 65 -1.09 -6.18 17.47
CA SER A 65 -0.44 -7.36 16.88
C SER A 65 0.88 -6.98 16.21
N ALA A 66 0.89 -5.89 15.41
CA ALA A 66 2.11 -5.38 14.79
C ALA A 66 3.18 -5.00 15.82
N ALA A 67 2.81 -4.35 16.92
CA ALA A 67 3.74 -3.96 17.97
C ALA A 67 4.37 -5.17 18.67
N ASN A 68 3.59 -6.20 18.98
CA ASN A 68 4.09 -7.43 19.57
C ASN A 68 5.07 -8.13 18.63
N HIS A 69 4.69 -8.29 17.36
CA HIS A 69 5.56 -8.86 16.33
C HIS A 69 6.89 -8.08 16.21
N ILE A 70 6.84 -6.75 16.22
CA ILE A 70 8.04 -5.91 16.18
C ILE A 70 8.93 -6.17 17.40
N LYS A 71 8.36 -6.23 18.61
CA LYS A 71 9.12 -6.50 19.86
C LYS A 71 9.79 -7.86 19.82
N GLU A 72 9.05 -8.90 19.46
CA GLU A 72 9.55 -10.29 19.36
C GLU A 72 10.67 -10.42 18.33
N ASN A 73 10.66 -9.59 17.30
CA ASN A 73 11.65 -9.60 16.22
C ASN A 73 12.79 -8.59 16.41
N GLY A 74 13.02 -8.07 17.63
CA GLY A 74 14.16 -7.21 17.97
C GLY A 74 13.88 -5.71 18.05
N GLY A 75 12.62 -5.29 18.09
CA GLY A 75 12.22 -3.88 18.26
C GLY A 75 12.53 -2.98 17.07
N VAL A 76 12.35 -1.66 17.24
CA VAL A 76 12.72 -0.63 16.24
C VAL A 76 13.29 0.61 16.92
N ASP A 77 14.25 1.25 16.26
CA ASP A 77 14.88 2.48 16.72
C ASP A 77 14.15 3.72 16.20
N TYR A 78 13.61 3.64 14.98
CA TYR A 78 13.06 4.79 14.26
C TYR A 78 11.69 4.48 13.67
N VAL A 79 10.86 5.51 13.56
CA VAL A 79 9.59 5.44 12.82
C VAL A 79 9.61 6.47 11.70
N LEU A 80 9.35 6.01 10.47
CA LEU A 80 9.09 6.86 9.32
C LEU A 80 7.62 6.74 8.93
N HIS A 81 6.82 7.72 9.36
CA HIS A 81 5.38 7.74 9.15
C HIS A 81 5.01 8.42 7.82
N LEU A 82 4.78 7.61 6.78
CA LEU A 82 4.38 8.06 5.44
C LEU A 82 2.92 7.79 5.10
N ALA A 83 2.20 7.07 5.96
CA ALA A 83 0.79 6.77 5.74
C ALA A 83 -0.05 8.04 5.73
N GLY A 84 -0.94 8.15 4.75
CA GLY A 84 -1.89 9.24 4.63
C GLY A 84 -2.84 9.04 3.46
N TYR A 85 -4.05 9.53 3.62
CA TYR A 85 -5.05 9.69 2.58
C TYR A 85 -4.91 11.07 1.92
N TYR A 86 -5.03 11.08 0.60
CA TYR A 86 -5.05 12.28 -0.23
C TYR A 86 -5.82 11.99 -1.52
N ASP A 87 -6.66 12.94 -1.93
CA ASP A 87 -7.29 12.96 -3.25
C ASP A 87 -7.25 14.38 -3.84
N PHE A 88 -7.77 14.50 -5.07
CA PHE A 88 -7.81 15.76 -5.81
C PHE A 88 -9.21 16.35 -5.93
N THR A 89 -10.22 15.77 -5.24
CA THR A 89 -11.60 16.24 -5.37
C THR A 89 -11.86 17.52 -4.59
N MET A 90 -11.05 17.79 -3.56
CA MET A 90 -11.25 18.86 -2.56
C MET A 90 -12.51 18.68 -1.71
N ASP A 91 -13.18 17.54 -1.83
CA ASP A 91 -14.30 17.20 -0.98
C ASP A 91 -13.82 16.74 0.39
N ASP A 92 -14.64 16.95 1.41
CA ASP A 92 -14.36 16.34 2.69
C ASP A 92 -14.53 14.82 2.60
N ASN A 93 -13.67 14.10 3.30
CA ASN A 93 -13.65 12.64 3.33
C ASN A 93 -13.29 12.20 4.74
N PRO A 94 -14.07 11.30 5.39
CA PRO A 94 -13.75 10.80 6.72
C PRO A 94 -12.33 10.20 6.82
N ALA A 95 -11.75 9.75 5.71
CA ALA A 95 -10.36 9.29 5.68
C ALA A 95 -9.34 10.37 6.04
N TYR A 96 -9.62 11.66 5.80
CA TYR A 96 -8.74 12.75 6.26
C TYR A 96 -8.66 12.77 7.78
N GLU A 97 -9.78 12.64 8.49
CA GLU A 97 -9.76 12.58 9.94
C GLU A 97 -9.24 11.24 10.44
N ASN A 98 -9.83 10.14 9.97
CA ASN A 98 -9.54 8.80 10.49
C ASN A 98 -8.11 8.36 10.18
N THR A 99 -7.65 8.52 8.94
CA THR A 99 -6.32 8.05 8.51
C THR A 99 -5.23 9.06 8.83
N ASN A 100 -5.41 10.34 8.49
CA ASN A 100 -4.33 11.31 8.66
C ASN A 100 -4.21 11.73 10.11
N VAL A 101 -5.30 12.12 10.78
CA VAL A 101 -5.24 12.61 12.17
C VAL A 101 -5.21 11.44 13.15
N GLY A 102 -6.25 10.60 13.14
CA GLY A 102 -6.39 9.45 14.05
C GLY A 102 -5.28 8.41 13.85
N GLY A 103 -4.99 8.05 12.60
CA GLY A 103 -3.91 7.13 12.28
C GLY A 103 -2.53 7.66 12.69
N THR A 104 -2.26 8.96 12.57
CA THR A 104 -1.01 9.56 13.10
C THR A 104 -0.94 9.41 14.62
N LEU A 105 -2.02 9.70 15.35
CA LEU A 105 -2.06 9.52 16.80
C LEU A 105 -1.82 8.06 17.21
N ASN A 106 -2.42 7.11 16.50
CA ASN A 106 -2.26 5.69 16.78
C ASN A 106 -0.81 5.24 16.60
N ILE A 107 -0.17 5.64 15.50
CA ILE A 107 1.24 5.29 15.27
C ILE A 107 2.16 6.02 16.24
N LEU A 108 1.86 7.26 16.62
CA LEU A 108 2.62 7.98 17.65
C LEU A 108 2.57 7.25 19.00
N LYS A 109 1.39 6.79 19.43
CA LYS A 109 1.23 5.98 20.65
C LYS A 109 1.97 4.65 20.57
N MET A 110 1.86 3.95 19.45
CA MET A 110 2.61 2.71 19.20
C MET A 110 4.13 2.96 19.26
N SER A 111 4.59 4.10 18.75
CA SER A 111 6.00 4.50 18.79
C SER A 111 6.49 4.72 20.23
N GLN A 112 5.66 5.33 21.08
CA GLN A 112 5.95 5.47 22.51
C GLN A 112 6.00 4.10 23.21
N GLN A 113 5.08 3.17 22.89
CA GLN A 113 5.05 1.82 23.45
C GLN A 113 6.22 0.91 23.00
N LEU A 114 6.81 1.23 21.85
CA LEU A 114 7.99 0.58 21.29
C LEU A 114 9.29 1.26 21.74
N GLU A 115 9.20 2.35 22.52
CA GLU A 115 10.35 3.10 23.03
C GLU A 115 11.32 3.53 21.93
N VAL A 116 10.77 3.95 20.79
CA VAL A 116 11.60 4.37 19.66
C VAL A 116 12.41 5.62 19.99
N LYS A 117 13.60 5.73 19.42
CA LYS A 117 14.50 6.88 19.61
C LYS A 117 13.97 8.13 18.92
N HIS A 118 13.40 7.97 17.72
CA HIS A 118 12.97 9.12 16.91
C HIS A 118 11.76 8.83 16.02
N PHE A 119 10.83 9.79 15.98
CA PHE A 119 9.64 9.73 15.14
C PHE A 119 9.67 10.75 14.00
N ILE A 120 9.64 10.29 12.75
CA ILE A 120 9.70 11.13 11.54
C ILE A 120 8.32 11.14 10.88
N PHE A 121 7.68 12.31 10.84
CA PHE A 121 6.37 12.50 10.23
C PHE A 121 6.47 13.20 8.87
N SER A 122 5.84 12.62 7.85
CA SER A 122 5.70 13.29 6.55
C SER A 122 4.50 14.24 6.52
N SER A 123 4.78 15.53 6.71
CA SER A 123 3.82 16.61 6.46
C SER A 123 3.90 17.08 5.00
N SER A 124 3.28 18.21 4.68
CA SER A 124 3.31 18.79 3.34
C SER A 124 3.35 20.31 3.41
N LEU A 125 4.06 20.95 2.47
CA LEU A 125 3.96 22.40 2.28
C LEU A 125 2.53 22.86 1.97
N ALA A 126 1.70 21.96 1.44
CA ALA A 126 0.28 22.18 1.22
C ALA A 126 -0.51 22.51 2.51
N ALA A 127 0.02 22.17 3.70
CA ALA A 127 -0.59 22.53 4.97
C ALA A 127 -0.52 24.05 5.27
N CYS A 128 0.34 24.79 4.57
CA CYS A 128 0.51 26.23 4.71
C CYS A 128 -0.20 26.97 3.57
N LYS A 129 -0.72 28.18 3.83
CA LYS A 129 -1.17 29.05 2.74
C LYS A 129 0.00 29.47 1.84
N PHE A 130 -0.32 29.86 0.60
CA PHE A 130 0.67 30.50 -0.27
C PHE A 130 1.20 31.78 0.40
N PRO A 131 2.53 32.01 0.36
CA PRO A 131 3.10 33.20 0.97
C PRO A 131 2.68 34.46 0.19
N PRO A 132 2.62 35.63 0.86
CA PRO A 132 2.46 36.91 0.18
C PRO A 132 3.54 37.14 -0.88
N ARG A 133 3.26 38.02 -1.85
CA ARG A 133 4.20 38.33 -2.95
C ARG A 133 5.56 38.77 -2.38
N GLY A 134 6.63 38.13 -2.85
CA GLY A 134 8.01 38.42 -2.42
C GLY A 134 8.42 37.77 -1.10
N LYS A 135 7.55 36.98 -0.47
CA LYS A 135 7.86 36.16 0.70
C LYS A 135 8.00 34.68 0.33
N SER A 136 8.54 33.91 1.27
CA SER A 136 8.73 32.47 1.16
C SER A 136 8.16 31.78 2.39
N LEU A 137 7.73 30.53 2.24
CA LEU A 137 7.44 29.65 3.35
C LEU A 137 8.74 29.19 4.03
N THR A 138 8.73 29.17 5.34
CA THR A 138 9.81 28.76 6.23
C THR A 138 9.32 27.68 7.19
N GLU A 139 10.23 27.05 7.93
CA GLU A 139 9.91 26.03 8.94
C GLU A 139 9.00 26.55 10.06
N THR A 140 8.97 27.88 10.26
CA THR A 140 8.11 28.57 11.23
C THR A 140 6.75 29.00 10.67
N SER A 141 6.51 28.80 9.37
CA SER A 141 5.23 29.18 8.75
C SER A 141 4.06 28.39 9.37
N PRO A 142 2.90 29.02 9.61
CA PRO A 142 1.75 28.35 10.20
C PRO A 142 1.12 27.35 9.23
N THR A 143 0.50 26.29 9.75
CA THR A 143 -0.30 25.34 8.96
C THR A 143 -1.76 25.79 8.90
N ASP A 144 -2.03 26.84 8.12
CA ASP A 144 -3.30 27.56 8.11
C ASP A 144 -4.06 27.49 6.76
N ALA A 145 -3.66 26.58 5.86
CA ALA A 145 -4.38 26.35 4.62
C ALA A 145 -5.70 25.61 4.88
N ASP A 146 -6.74 26.02 4.14
CA ASP A 146 -8.13 25.70 4.47
C ASP A 146 -8.82 24.78 3.45
N PHE A 147 -8.10 23.74 3.01
CA PHE A 147 -8.71 22.66 2.24
C PHE A 147 -8.54 21.32 2.96
N PRO A 148 -9.40 20.32 2.71
CA PRO A 148 -9.50 19.12 3.57
C PRO A 148 -8.17 18.43 3.85
N TYR A 149 -7.38 18.16 2.81
CA TYR A 149 -6.04 17.57 2.97
C TYR A 149 -5.10 18.45 3.78
N ALA A 150 -5.02 19.76 3.50
CA ALA A 150 -4.16 20.69 4.22
C ALA A 150 -4.53 20.77 5.71
N ARG A 151 -5.81 20.91 6.03
CA ARG A 151 -6.32 20.88 7.41
C ARG A 151 -5.91 19.59 8.11
N SER A 152 -6.07 18.44 7.45
CA SER A 152 -5.70 17.14 8.03
C SER A 152 -4.21 17.04 8.35
N LYS A 153 -3.32 17.55 7.49
CA LYS A 153 -1.87 17.57 7.74
C LYS A 153 -1.50 18.55 8.85
N GLY A 154 -2.08 19.75 8.88
CA GLY A 154 -1.91 20.71 9.97
C GLY A 154 -2.38 20.15 11.32
N ARG A 155 -3.54 19.49 11.36
CA ARG A 155 -4.05 18.79 12.55
C ARG A 155 -3.14 17.64 12.98
N SER A 156 -2.55 16.91 12.04
CA SER A 156 -1.58 15.86 12.35
C SER A 156 -0.30 16.42 12.97
N GLU A 157 0.21 17.56 12.48
CA GLU A 157 1.33 18.27 13.13
C GLU A 157 0.97 18.70 14.55
N TRP A 158 -0.25 19.23 14.76
CA TRP A 158 -0.74 19.61 16.08
C TRP A 158 -0.84 18.40 17.01
N VAL A 159 -1.37 17.26 16.55
CA VAL A 159 -1.46 16.01 17.32
C VAL A 159 -0.08 15.57 17.80
N ILE A 160 0.93 15.59 16.92
CA ILE A 160 2.30 15.24 17.29
C ILE A 160 2.81 16.19 18.37
N ARG A 161 2.65 17.50 18.17
CA ARG A 161 3.07 18.51 19.16
C ARG A 161 2.39 18.34 20.51
N LYS A 162 1.12 17.93 20.52
CA LYS A 162 0.34 17.78 21.73
C LYS A 162 0.63 16.47 22.46
N HIS A 163 0.92 15.38 21.74
CA HIS A 163 0.91 14.03 22.29
C HIS A 163 2.26 13.31 22.25
N ALA A 164 3.33 13.88 21.67
CA ALA A 164 4.63 13.22 21.60
C ALA A 164 5.26 12.97 23.00
N GLY A 165 4.92 13.78 24.01
CA GLY A 165 5.53 13.65 25.33
C GLY A 165 7.04 13.86 25.27
N ALA A 166 7.83 12.90 25.76
CA ALA A 166 9.29 12.93 25.71
C ALA A 166 9.88 12.42 24.38
N LEU A 167 9.06 11.88 23.47
CA LEU A 167 9.54 11.31 22.21
C LEU A 167 10.02 12.41 21.26
N SER A 168 11.29 12.35 20.85
CA SER A 168 11.85 13.24 19.84
C SER A 168 11.18 13.01 18.48
N CYS A 169 10.78 14.11 17.84
CA CYS A 169 10.02 14.10 16.60
C CYS A 169 10.65 15.02 15.55
N SER A 170 10.54 14.63 14.28
CA SER A 170 10.82 15.48 13.13
C SER A 170 9.61 15.54 12.20
N ILE A 171 9.01 16.72 12.11
CA ILE A 171 7.91 17.03 11.19
C ILE A 171 8.54 17.52 9.89
N VAL A 172 8.42 16.76 8.81
CA VAL A 172 9.05 17.08 7.53
C VAL A 172 7.99 17.52 6.52
N ARG A 173 7.93 18.82 6.20
CA ARG A 173 7.02 19.39 5.20
C ARG A 173 7.58 19.20 3.80
N LEU A 174 6.93 18.34 3.03
CA LEU A 174 7.40 17.96 1.70
C LEU A 174 6.96 18.96 0.63
N ALA A 175 7.89 19.30 -0.27
CA ALA A 175 7.58 19.87 -1.58
C ALA A 175 6.90 18.84 -2.49
N ALA A 176 6.53 19.24 -3.73
CA ALA A 176 5.93 18.32 -4.68
C ALA A 176 6.94 17.22 -5.06
N VAL A 177 6.76 16.03 -4.49
CA VAL A 177 7.67 14.90 -4.69
C VAL A 177 7.48 14.35 -6.09
N TYR A 178 8.58 14.07 -6.79
CA TYR A 178 8.56 13.47 -8.13
C TYR A 178 9.72 12.49 -8.32
N SER A 179 9.63 11.65 -9.36
CA SER A 179 10.73 10.79 -9.83
C SER A 179 11.02 11.06 -11.31
N ASP A 180 12.01 10.38 -11.87
CA ASP A 180 12.26 10.37 -13.32
C ASP A 180 11.07 9.86 -14.15
N TRP A 181 10.12 9.19 -13.51
CA TRP A 181 8.85 8.73 -14.10
C TRP A 181 7.68 9.67 -13.80
N CYS A 182 7.97 10.90 -13.36
CA CYS A 182 7.04 11.89 -12.81
C CYS A 182 6.44 11.43 -11.48
N GLU A 183 5.48 10.49 -11.51
CA GLU A 183 4.76 9.95 -10.34
C GLU A 183 4.15 11.04 -9.45
N ASN A 184 3.86 12.18 -10.07
CA ASN A 184 3.26 13.37 -9.47
C ASN A 184 2.03 13.75 -10.32
N PRO A 185 0.79 13.59 -9.82
CA PRO A 185 -0.40 13.67 -10.67
C PRO A 185 -0.62 15.06 -11.31
N PRO A 186 -0.47 16.18 -10.56
CA PRO A 186 -0.52 17.52 -11.16
C PRO A 186 0.54 17.74 -12.23
N LEU A 187 1.79 17.33 -11.98
CA LEU A 187 2.88 17.45 -12.95
C LEU A 187 2.63 16.62 -14.22
N ASN A 188 2.16 15.37 -14.07
CA ASN A 188 1.82 14.53 -15.21
C ASN A 188 0.68 15.13 -16.06
N MET A 189 -0.33 15.71 -15.41
CA MET A 189 -1.44 16.37 -16.08
C MET A 189 -0.96 17.54 -16.96
N ILE A 190 -0.12 18.43 -16.41
CA ILE A 190 0.39 19.59 -17.16
C ILE A 190 1.32 19.15 -18.30
N LEU A 191 2.19 18.15 -18.07
CA LEU A 191 3.07 17.62 -19.12
C LEU A 191 2.28 17.00 -20.27
N LYS A 192 1.24 16.21 -19.97
CA LYS A 192 0.35 15.65 -21.01
C LYS A 192 -0.34 16.73 -21.83
N LYS A 193 -0.76 17.81 -21.19
CA LYS A 193 -1.38 18.93 -21.88
C LYS A 193 -0.39 19.64 -22.78
N TRP A 194 0.81 19.95 -22.31
CA TRP A 194 1.80 20.70 -23.09
C TRP A 194 2.46 19.89 -24.20
N LEU A 195 2.56 18.57 -24.03
CA LEU A 195 3.29 17.69 -24.93
C LEU A 195 2.37 16.88 -25.87
N THR A 196 1.07 17.20 -25.88
CA THR A 196 0.09 16.59 -26.79
C THR A 196 0.25 17.07 -28.23
N GLY A 197 -0.19 16.26 -29.20
CA GLY A 197 -0.21 16.64 -30.62
C GLY A 197 -1.26 17.71 -30.97
N ASN A 198 -2.22 17.99 -30.06
CA ASN A 198 -3.22 19.04 -30.27
C ASN A 198 -2.61 20.44 -30.06
N LYS A 199 -2.39 21.17 -31.15
CA LYS A 199 -1.75 22.50 -31.17
C LYS A 199 -2.53 23.60 -30.44
N LEU A 200 -3.84 23.47 -30.27
CA LEU A 200 -4.67 24.46 -29.58
C LEU A 200 -4.48 24.41 -28.06
N ILE A 201 -4.31 23.19 -27.51
CA ILE A 201 -4.20 22.96 -26.06
C ILE A 201 -2.72 22.96 -25.62
N SER A 202 -1.83 22.41 -26.44
CA SER A 202 -0.40 22.24 -26.11
C SER A 202 0.37 23.51 -25.85
N ARG A 203 -0.14 24.67 -26.27
CA ARG A 203 0.54 25.96 -26.10
C ARG A 203 -0.08 26.83 -25.01
N ALA A 204 -1.25 26.48 -24.48
CA ALA A 204 -1.97 27.33 -23.56
C ALA A 204 -1.32 27.34 -22.16
N LEU A 205 -0.94 28.53 -21.68
CA LEU A 205 -0.54 28.76 -20.29
C LEU A 205 -1.50 29.76 -19.63
N PRO A 206 -2.18 29.37 -18.53
CA PRO A 206 -3.00 30.30 -17.77
C PRO A 206 -2.20 31.48 -17.20
N GLY A 207 -2.79 32.67 -17.25
CA GLY A 207 -2.22 33.89 -16.72
C GLY A 207 -0.94 34.31 -17.43
N LYS A 208 0.08 34.67 -16.64
CA LYS A 208 1.43 35.02 -17.11
C LYS A 208 2.38 33.82 -17.10
N GLY A 209 1.87 32.61 -16.83
CA GLY A 209 2.70 31.43 -16.59
C GLY A 209 3.51 31.52 -15.29
N ALA A 210 3.18 32.45 -14.38
CA ALA A 210 3.95 32.74 -13.18
C ALA A 210 3.57 31.86 -11.99
N SER A 211 2.56 30.99 -12.13
CA SER A 211 2.25 29.96 -11.14
C SER A 211 3.49 29.12 -10.90
N ALA A 212 3.91 28.97 -9.64
CA ALA A 212 5.17 28.31 -9.31
C ALA A 212 5.05 27.39 -8.11
N MET A 213 5.70 26.23 -8.19
CA MET A 213 5.72 25.21 -7.14
C MET A 213 7.14 24.70 -6.88
N PRO A 214 7.48 24.36 -5.63
CA PRO A 214 8.72 23.68 -5.32
C PRO A 214 8.57 22.18 -5.63
N TYR A 215 9.61 21.59 -6.22
CA TYR A 215 9.67 20.16 -6.53
C TYR A 215 10.89 19.53 -5.87
N ILE A 216 10.71 18.35 -5.27
CA ILE A 216 11.81 17.57 -4.70
C ILE A 216 11.83 16.17 -5.33
N HIS A 217 13.01 15.74 -5.75
CA HIS A 217 13.16 14.41 -6.31
C HIS A 217 13.20 13.36 -5.21
N ILE A 218 12.58 12.19 -5.45
CA ILE A 218 12.46 11.11 -4.47
C ILE A 218 13.81 10.64 -3.90
N LYS A 219 14.88 10.67 -4.71
CA LYS A 219 16.23 10.32 -4.25
C LYS A 219 16.79 11.30 -3.22
N ASP A 220 16.54 12.60 -3.38
CA ASP A 220 16.98 13.59 -2.39
C ASP A 220 16.12 13.53 -1.13
N LEU A 221 14.81 13.25 -1.28
CA LEU A 221 13.92 13.03 -0.15
C LEU A 221 14.36 11.84 0.70
N ASN A 222 14.71 10.70 0.09
CA ASN A 222 15.22 9.53 0.82
C ASN A 222 16.51 9.88 1.59
N LYS A 223 17.43 10.63 0.98
CA LYS A 223 18.65 11.11 1.65
C LYS A 223 18.35 12.02 2.84
N MET A 224 17.29 12.84 2.76
CA MET A 224 16.87 13.67 3.88
C MET A 224 16.40 12.82 5.06
N PHE A 225 15.58 11.80 4.82
CA PHE A 225 15.12 10.91 5.90
C PHE A 225 16.29 10.16 6.53
N LEU A 226 17.20 9.62 5.72
CA LEU A 226 18.44 8.99 6.23
C LEU A 226 19.26 9.98 7.04
N ARG A 227 19.40 11.23 6.57
CA ARG A 227 20.13 12.25 7.32
C ARG A 227 19.51 12.54 8.69
N ILE A 228 18.18 12.65 8.76
CA ILE A 228 17.48 12.85 10.04
C ILE A 228 17.74 11.68 11.00
N ILE A 229 17.76 10.46 10.49
CA ILE A 229 18.10 9.26 11.27
C ILE A 229 19.56 9.33 11.76
N GLU A 230 20.51 9.70 10.90
CA GLU A 230 21.94 9.81 11.28
C GLU A 230 22.20 10.83 12.39
N ILE A 231 21.42 11.91 12.44
CA ILE A 231 21.61 12.99 13.43
C ILE A 231 20.56 12.98 14.53
N SER A 232 19.74 11.93 14.66
CA SER A 232 18.60 11.91 15.59
C SER A 232 19.00 12.20 17.03
N ASP A 233 20.18 11.73 17.45
CA ASP A 233 20.72 11.94 18.81
C ASP A 233 21.00 13.41 19.11
N GLN A 234 21.16 14.24 18.08
CA GLN A 234 21.36 15.69 18.17
C GLN A 234 20.04 16.47 18.10
N LEU A 235 18.94 15.80 17.74
CA LEU A 235 17.63 16.40 17.51
C LEU A 235 16.70 16.16 18.70
N SER A 236 16.83 16.97 19.75
CA SER A 236 15.93 16.92 20.90
C SER A 236 14.56 17.54 20.60
N GLY A 237 13.50 16.97 21.19
CA GLY A 237 12.16 17.55 21.13
C GLY A 237 11.53 17.47 19.73
N ILE A 238 10.72 18.48 19.36
CA ILE A 238 9.95 18.46 18.11
C ILE A 238 10.48 19.49 17.12
N ASN A 239 11.14 19.01 16.09
CA ASN A 239 11.76 19.82 15.04
C ASN A 239 10.88 19.87 13.79
N THR A 240 10.81 21.01 13.12
CA THR A 240 10.17 21.15 11.81
C THR A 240 11.23 21.34 10.74
N PHE A 241 11.14 20.56 9.67
CA PHE A 241 12.01 20.68 8.50
C PHE A 241 11.20 20.82 7.22
N ILE A 242 11.79 21.43 6.20
CA ILE A 242 11.24 21.52 4.85
C ILE A 242 12.10 20.71 3.88
N ALA A 243 11.49 19.72 3.24
CA ALA A 243 12.12 18.94 2.19
C ALA A 243 11.89 19.59 0.82
N SER A 244 12.71 20.58 0.49
CA SER A 244 12.59 21.35 -0.76
C SER A 244 13.92 21.97 -1.17
N PRO A 245 14.19 22.17 -2.47
CA PRO A 245 15.11 23.21 -2.94
C PRO A 245 14.66 24.61 -2.50
N GLN A 246 15.57 25.57 -2.52
CA GLN A 246 15.27 26.99 -2.33
C GLN A 246 14.41 27.53 -3.48
N GLY A 247 13.44 28.39 -3.16
CA GLY A 247 12.54 29.01 -4.13
C GLY A 247 11.44 28.08 -4.65
N SER A 248 11.06 28.27 -5.91
CA SER A 248 10.06 27.46 -6.62
C SER A 248 10.31 27.55 -8.13
N VAL A 249 9.69 26.66 -8.90
CA VAL A 249 9.80 26.66 -10.37
C VAL A 249 8.47 27.02 -10.99
N SER A 250 8.47 27.99 -11.89
CA SER A 250 7.26 28.46 -12.56
C SER A 250 6.79 27.53 -13.68
N HIS A 251 5.50 27.58 -13.99
CA HIS A 251 4.92 26.89 -15.14
C HIS A 251 5.57 27.35 -16.46
N MET A 252 5.94 28.62 -16.58
CA MET A 252 6.71 29.13 -17.73
C MET A 252 8.06 28.40 -17.88
N GLU A 253 8.85 28.31 -16.79
CA GLU A 253 10.15 27.61 -16.81
C GLU A 253 9.98 26.12 -17.12
N LEU A 254 8.99 25.46 -16.50
CA LEU A 254 8.67 24.06 -16.79
C LEU A 254 8.25 23.87 -18.25
N PHE A 255 7.39 24.73 -18.78
CA PHE A 255 6.88 24.66 -20.15
C PHE A 255 8.01 24.78 -21.18
N LYS A 256 8.84 25.82 -21.08
CA LYS A 256 9.97 26.04 -21.98
C LYS A 256 10.95 24.86 -21.92
N THR A 257 11.25 24.39 -20.72
CA THR A 257 12.19 23.27 -20.52
C THR A 257 11.62 21.94 -21.04
N ALA A 258 10.34 21.65 -20.79
CA ALA A 258 9.68 20.43 -21.25
C ALA A 258 9.60 20.39 -22.78
N THR A 259 9.17 21.51 -23.40
CA THR A 259 9.06 21.59 -24.86
C THR A 259 10.44 21.50 -25.54
N LYS A 260 11.47 22.13 -24.96
CA LYS A 260 12.86 22.01 -25.39
C LYS A 260 13.32 20.56 -25.48
N TYR A 261 13.19 19.79 -24.40
CA TYR A 261 13.67 18.42 -24.39
C TYR A 261 12.79 17.46 -25.19
N TYR A 262 11.47 17.69 -25.23
CA TYR A 262 10.55 16.80 -25.93
C TYR A 262 10.58 17.01 -27.47
N TYR A 263 10.63 18.26 -27.93
CA TYR A 263 10.57 18.63 -29.35
C TYR A 263 11.94 19.05 -29.94
N GLY A 264 12.98 19.13 -29.13
CA GLY A 264 14.31 19.62 -29.53
C GLY A 264 14.42 21.14 -29.65
N ARG A 265 13.36 21.90 -29.31
CA ARG A 265 13.34 23.37 -29.33
C ARG A 265 12.34 23.93 -28.34
N GLU A 266 12.61 25.11 -27.82
CA GLU A 266 11.66 25.83 -26.98
C GLU A 266 10.45 26.27 -27.82
N ILE A 267 9.25 26.06 -27.28
CA ILE A 267 8.01 26.56 -27.88
C ILE A 267 7.60 27.80 -27.10
N GLU A 268 7.16 28.85 -27.79
CA GLU A 268 6.57 30.01 -27.15
C GLU A 268 5.09 29.74 -26.79
N PRO A 269 4.72 29.89 -25.51
CA PRO A 269 3.36 29.64 -25.05
C PRO A 269 2.39 30.74 -25.49
N LEU A 270 1.12 30.38 -25.60
CA LEU A 270 0.01 31.30 -25.71
C LEU A 270 -0.51 31.58 -24.29
N LEU A 271 -0.29 32.81 -23.82
CA LEU A 271 -0.76 33.24 -22.51
C LEU A 271 -2.26 33.49 -22.56
N VAL A 272 -3.00 32.82 -21.67
CA VAL A 272 -4.46 32.92 -21.58
C VAL A 272 -4.80 33.84 -20.40
N PRO A 273 -5.45 34.99 -20.61
CA PRO A 273 -5.90 35.87 -19.54
C PRO A 273 -6.67 35.11 -18.46
N LYS A 274 -6.43 35.44 -17.18
CA LYS A 274 -7.01 34.71 -16.05
C LYS A 274 -8.53 34.52 -16.15
N PRO A 275 -9.35 35.55 -16.50
CA PRO A 275 -10.79 35.36 -16.60
C PRO A 275 -11.20 34.31 -17.64
N LEU A 276 -10.50 34.27 -18.78
CA LEU A 276 -10.73 33.27 -19.83
C LEU A 276 -10.30 31.87 -19.38
N ALA A 277 -9.16 31.77 -18.71
CA ALA A 277 -8.70 30.50 -18.14
C ALA A 277 -9.70 29.97 -17.08
N SER A 278 -10.18 30.82 -16.17
CA SER A 278 -11.18 30.46 -15.16
C SER A 278 -12.50 30.01 -15.80
N ALA A 279 -12.99 30.75 -16.81
CA ALA A 279 -14.20 30.39 -17.53
C ALA A 279 -14.04 29.02 -18.23
N SER A 280 -12.88 28.77 -18.84
CA SER A 280 -12.62 27.48 -19.49
C SER A 280 -12.65 26.30 -18.51
N LEU A 281 -12.14 26.47 -17.28
CA LEU A 281 -12.19 25.45 -16.24
C LEU A 281 -13.63 25.16 -15.79
N ALA A 282 -14.46 26.19 -15.64
CA ALA A 282 -15.87 26.04 -15.29
C ALA A 282 -16.66 25.28 -16.38
N VAL A 283 -16.45 25.64 -17.65
CA VAL A 283 -17.06 24.95 -18.80
C VAL A 283 -16.62 23.49 -18.83
N TRP A 284 -15.32 23.22 -18.67
CA TRP A 284 -14.80 21.86 -18.63
C TRP A 284 -15.40 21.03 -17.49
N GLN A 285 -15.58 21.61 -16.30
CA GLN A 285 -16.20 20.90 -15.18
C GLN A 285 -17.66 20.52 -15.48
N PHE A 286 -18.43 21.43 -16.09
CA PHE A 286 -19.81 21.15 -16.51
C PHE A 286 -19.90 19.97 -17.50
N TRP A 287 -19.06 19.99 -18.54
CA TRP A 287 -18.98 18.90 -19.52
C TRP A 287 -18.52 17.57 -18.91
N ASN A 288 -17.59 17.62 -17.96
CA ASN A 288 -17.13 16.44 -17.23
C ASN A 288 -18.22 15.85 -16.32
N GLY A 289 -19.04 16.69 -15.70
CA GLY A 289 -20.22 16.27 -14.94
C GLY A 289 -21.24 15.53 -15.79
N LEU A 290 -21.51 16.01 -17.02
CA LEU A 290 -22.41 15.36 -17.96
C LEU A 290 -21.88 14.02 -18.49
N THR A 291 -20.57 13.89 -18.67
CA THR A 291 -19.93 12.68 -19.22
C THR A 291 -19.45 11.69 -18.16
N GLY A 292 -19.58 12.02 -16.88
CA GLY A 292 -19.09 11.21 -15.75
C GLY A 292 -17.57 11.06 -15.70
N LYS A 293 -16.82 11.92 -16.40
CA LYS A 293 -15.35 11.87 -16.41
C LYS A 293 -14.78 12.72 -15.27
N ALA A 294 -14.13 12.09 -14.30
CA ALA A 294 -13.36 12.82 -13.30
C ALA A 294 -12.16 13.51 -13.97
N SER A 295 -12.09 14.84 -13.88
CA SER A 295 -10.92 15.61 -14.30
C SER A 295 -10.07 15.98 -13.08
N LEU A 296 -8.76 15.99 -13.26
CA LEU A 296 -7.85 16.56 -12.26
C LEU A 296 -7.91 18.10 -12.27
N GLU A 297 -8.36 18.71 -13.37
CA GLU A 297 -8.58 20.15 -13.44
C GLU A 297 -9.88 20.52 -12.76
N GLN A 298 -9.80 21.49 -11.86
CA GLN A 298 -10.90 21.90 -11.02
C GLN A 298 -10.96 23.43 -10.97
N PRO A 299 -12.15 24.04 -10.84
CA PRO A 299 -12.30 25.50 -10.86
C PRO A 299 -11.47 26.23 -9.80
N TRP A 300 -11.31 25.65 -8.60
CA TRP A 300 -10.52 26.22 -7.50
C TRP A 300 -9.05 26.47 -7.88
N MET A 301 -8.52 25.76 -8.88
CA MET A 301 -7.14 25.97 -9.36
C MET A 301 -6.95 27.38 -9.95
N ALA A 302 -8.03 28.02 -10.41
CA ALA A 302 -8.00 29.39 -10.92
C ALA A 302 -7.48 30.41 -9.90
N ASP A 303 -7.77 30.19 -8.62
CA ASP A 303 -7.35 31.06 -7.51
C ASP A 303 -5.83 31.06 -7.30
N TYR A 304 -5.13 30.10 -7.88
CA TYR A 304 -3.69 29.92 -7.79
C TYR A 304 -2.95 30.36 -9.07
N ILE A 305 -3.66 30.88 -10.07
CA ILE A 305 -3.02 31.40 -11.30
C ILE A 305 -2.11 32.58 -10.94
N ASP A 306 -0.85 32.50 -11.37
CA ASP A 306 0.25 33.43 -11.11
C ASP A 306 0.67 33.58 -9.62
N LYS A 307 0.21 32.69 -8.73
CA LYS A 307 0.73 32.62 -7.35
C LYS A 307 1.97 31.73 -7.28
N LYS A 308 2.93 32.12 -6.43
CA LYS A 308 4.20 31.40 -6.25
C LYS A 308 4.27 30.80 -4.86
N LEU A 309 4.41 29.47 -4.77
CA LEU A 309 4.69 28.78 -3.52
C LEU A 309 6.20 28.77 -3.27
N ASN A 310 6.78 29.96 -3.03
CA ASN A 310 8.21 30.07 -2.75
C ASN A 310 8.56 29.49 -1.38
N VAL A 311 9.74 28.90 -1.28
CA VAL A 311 10.25 28.25 -0.08
C VAL A 311 11.62 28.79 0.29
N ASP A 312 11.83 28.99 1.58
CA ASP A 312 13.14 29.16 2.20
C ASP A 312 13.35 28.01 3.19
N ALA A 313 14.22 27.05 2.82
CA ALA A 313 14.55 25.88 3.63
C ALA A 313 15.89 26.02 4.35
N SER A 314 16.36 27.25 4.56
CA SER A 314 17.71 27.51 5.07
C SER A 314 17.94 27.00 6.49
N VAL A 315 16.91 26.98 7.35
CA VAL A 315 17.03 26.39 8.69
C VAL A 315 17.27 24.89 8.57
N THR A 316 16.48 24.19 7.76
CA THR A 316 16.68 22.76 7.49
C THR A 316 18.11 22.49 7.01
N TYR A 317 18.62 23.28 6.07
CA TYR A 317 19.95 23.08 5.50
C TYR A 317 21.06 23.27 6.55
N ARG A 318 20.94 24.30 7.39
CA ARG A 318 21.92 24.57 8.46
C ARG A 318 21.87 23.52 9.57
N THR A 319 20.67 23.16 10.03
CA THR A 319 20.50 22.21 11.15
C THR A 319 20.91 20.79 10.76
N THR A 320 20.54 20.35 9.55
CA THR A 320 20.78 18.96 9.15
C THR A 320 22.09 18.77 8.40
N GLY A 321 22.67 19.83 7.83
CA GLY A 321 23.76 19.75 6.86
C GLY A 321 23.37 19.11 5.52
N TRP A 322 22.08 18.78 5.32
CA TRP A 322 21.57 18.22 4.07
C TRP A 322 21.03 19.31 3.16
N GLN A 323 21.28 19.14 1.86
CA GLN A 323 20.70 19.96 0.79
C GLN A 323 20.34 19.08 -0.42
N PRO A 324 19.26 19.39 -1.17
CA PRO A 324 18.97 18.70 -2.42
C PRO A 324 20.12 18.83 -3.41
N SER A 325 20.38 17.78 -4.18
CA SER A 325 21.42 17.82 -5.20
C SER A 325 20.96 18.65 -6.40
N PRO A 326 21.77 19.58 -6.92
CA PRO A 326 21.48 20.26 -8.19
C PRO A 326 21.25 19.30 -9.36
N ARG A 327 21.80 18.07 -9.28
CA ARG A 327 21.58 17.01 -10.28
C ARG A 327 20.12 16.59 -10.40
N TYR A 328 19.37 16.67 -9.29
CA TYR A 328 17.96 16.26 -9.21
C TYR A 328 16.99 17.44 -9.18
N HIS A 329 17.42 18.63 -9.62
CA HIS A 329 16.50 19.74 -9.85
C HIS A 329 15.53 19.45 -11.01
N ILE A 330 14.25 19.82 -10.87
CA ILE A 330 13.18 19.45 -11.82
C ILE A 330 13.47 19.89 -13.25
N LEU A 331 14.02 21.09 -13.46
CA LEU A 331 14.38 21.57 -14.81
C LEU A 331 15.47 20.71 -15.46
N ARG A 332 16.40 20.17 -14.68
CA ARG A 332 17.44 19.26 -15.18
C ARG A 332 16.89 17.85 -15.41
N ARG A 333 16.01 17.38 -14.52
CA ARG A 333 15.37 16.05 -14.65
C ARG A 333 14.28 16.03 -15.72
N MET A 334 13.82 17.18 -16.20
CA MET A 334 12.82 17.27 -17.26
C MET A 334 13.21 16.51 -18.53
N LEU A 335 14.50 16.44 -18.86
CA LEU A 335 15.02 15.57 -19.93
C LEU A 335 14.62 14.10 -19.72
N PHE A 336 14.81 13.58 -18.51
CA PHE A 336 14.49 12.19 -18.18
C PHE A 336 12.98 11.94 -18.17
N LEU A 337 12.20 12.90 -17.66
CA LEU A 337 10.74 12.80 -17.67
C LEU A 337 10.20 12.75 -19.10
N THR A 338 10.64 13.68 -19.95
CA THR A 338 10.20 13.75 -21.35
C THR A 338 10.66 12.55 -22.17
N GLU A 339 11.89 12.06 -21.95
CA GLU A 339 12.40 10.85 -22.59
C GLU A 339 11.60 9.60 -22.19
N ASN A 340 11.33 9.42 -20.90
CA ASN A 340 10.52 8.31 -20.39
C ASN A 340 9.08 8.38 -20.90
N MET A 341 8.49 9.59 -20.95
CA MET A 341 7.14 9.81 -21.45
C MET A 341 7.04 9.48 -22.95
N LYS A 342 8.06 9.84 -23.74
CA LYS A 342 8.11 9.64 -25.19
C LYS A 342 8.38 8.19 -25.58
N ASN A 343 9.39 7.56 -24.95
CA ASN A 343 9.88 6.24 -25.38
C ASN A 343 9.20 5.09 -24.64
N HIS A 344 8.55 5.34 -23.50
CA HIS A 344 7.90 4.32 -22.69
C HIS A 344 6.46 4.70 -22.28
N PRO A 345 5.57 5.04 -23.24
CA PRO A 345 4.24 5.58 -22.95
C PRO A 345 3.36 4.63 -22.11
N ASN A 346 3.46 3.31 -22.31
CA ASN A 346 2.71 2.32 -21.53
C ASN A 346 3.16 2.29 -20.07
N ASN A 347 4.48 2.30 -19.81
CA ASN A 347 5.03 2.35 -18.46
C ASN A 347 4.72 3.68 -17.78
N TRP A 348 4.79 4.78 -18.54
CA TRP A 348 4.42 6.10 -18.08
C TRP A 348 2.95 6.14 -17.62
N ALA A 349 2.03 5.65 -18.44
CA ALA A 349 0.60 5.58 -18.12
C ALA A 349 0.34 4.69 -16.91
N PHE A 350 0.97 3.50 -16.84
CA PHE A 350 0.83 2.61 -15.69
C PHE A 350 1.26 3.27 -14.37
N ARG A 351 2.42 3.94 -14.36
CA ARG A 351 2.97 4.60 -13.17
C ARG A 351 2.17 5.84 -12.76
N ASN A 352 1.69 6.62 -13.72
CA ASN A 352 1.07 7.93 -13.48
C ASN A 352 -0.46 7.93 -13.49
N GLU A 353 -1.14 6.83 -13.86
CA GLU A 353 -2.61 6.80 -13.96
C GLU A 353 -3.21 5.60 -13.23
N SER A 354 -2.73 4.39 -13.52
CA SER A 354 -3.30 3.15 -12.99
C SER A 354 -3.06 3.00 -11.49
N LEU A 355 -1.88 3.37 -11.00
CA LEU A 355 -1.55 3.28 -9.58
C LEU A 355 -2.36 4.27 -8.72
N LEU A 356 -2.64 5.48 -9.22
CA LEU A 356 -3.38 6.51 -8.50
C LEU A 356 -4.88 6.22 -8.37
N LYS A 357 -5.47 5.51 -9.33
CA LYS A 357 -6.88 5.08 -9.25
C LYS A 357 -7.11 3.97 -8.21
N ARG A 358 -6.06 3.24 -7.78
CA ARG A 358 -6.16 2.14 -6.80
C ARG A 358 -6.28 2.59 -5.34
N PHE A 359 -6.14 3.89 -5.03
CA PHE A 359 -6.17 4.41 -3.65
C PHE A 359 -7.59 4.53 -3.05
N ALA A 360 -8.64 4.49 -3.87
CA ALA A 360 -10.01 4.60 -3.44
C ALA A 360 -10.60 3.22 -3.01
N THR A 361 -10.60 2.95 -1.70
CA THR A 361 -11.33 1.85 -1.01
C THR A 361 -10.94 0.39 -1.34
N ARG A 362 -10.35 -0.32 -0.35
CA ARG A 362 -10.08 -1.77 -0.44
C ARG A 362 -11.20 -2.59 0.17
N LYS A 363 -12.22 -2.92 -0.63
CA LYS A 363 -13.29 -3.86 -0.22
C LYS A 363 -12.80 -5.31 0.01
N SER A 364 -11.59 -5.69 -0.44
CA SER A 364 -11.02 -7.01 -0.12
C SER A 364 -10.56 -7.13 1.33
N THR A 365 -10.12 -6.02 1.95
CA THR A 365 -9.80 -5.99 3.37
C THR A 365 -11.07 -6.20 4.19
N LEU A 366 -12.17 -5.52 3.83
CA LEU A 366 -13.48 -5.76 4.45
C LEU A 366 -13.95 -7.23 4.33
N ILE A 367 -13.80 -7.84 3.15
CA ILE A 367 -14.14 -9.26 2.96
C ILE A 367 -13.25 -10.14 3.86
N TYR A 368 -11.96 -9.87 3.91
CA TYR A 368 -11.04 -10.57 4.79
C TYR A 368 -11.43 -10.41 6.27
N ASP A 369 -11.69 -9.20 6.75
CA ASP A 369 -12.07 -8.93 8.14
C ASP A 369 -13.33 -9.74 8.52
N ILE A 370 -14.35 -9.73 7.66
CA ILE A 370 -15.57 -10.54 7.84
C ILE A 370 -15.27 -12.04 7.84
N MET A 371 -14.35 -12.51 6.99
CA MET A 371 -13.92 -13.92 7.02
C MET A 371 -13.25 -14.26 8.36
N MET A 372 -12.44 -13.36 8.93
CA MET A 372 -11.79 -13.61 10.21
C MET A 372 -12.80 -13.62 11.36
N GLU A 373 -13.77 -12.71 11.37
CA GLU A 373 -14.88 -12.68 12.33
C GLU A 373 -15.72 -13.97 12.28
N GLU A 374 -16.05 -14.46 11.09
CA GLU A 374 -16.92 -15.62 10.90
C GLU A 374 -16.19 -16.97 10.89
N ARG A 375 -14.86 -16.95 11.03
CA ARG A 375 -13.99 -18.11 10.81
C ARG A 375 -14.45 -19.35 11.57
N ARG A 376 -14.69 -19.22 12.88
CA ARG A 376 -15.05 -20.36 13.75
C ARG A 376 -16.39 -20.98 13.31
N ALA A 377 -17.41 -20.14 13.15
CA ALA A 377 -18.72 -20.58 12.69
C ALA A 377 -18.69 -21.17 11.27
N ALA A 378 -17.80 -20.67 10.41
CA ALA A 378 -17.61 -21.23 9.07
C ALA A 378 -16.99 -22.62 9.12
N ILE A 379 -15.92 -22.81 9.91
CA ILE A 379 -15.23 -24.10 10.05
C ILE A 379 -16.20 -25.16 10.60
N ASP A 380 -16.95 -24.83 11.65
CA ASP A 380 -17.91 -25.75 12.26
C ASP A 380 -18.99 -26.17 11.25
N ARG A 381 -19.60 -25.21 10.53
CA ARG A 381 -20.61 -25.52 9.50
C ARG A 381 -20.08 -26.36 8.34
N ILE A 382 -18.83 -26.12 7.93
CA ILE A 382 -18.20 -26.91 6.85
C ILE A 382 -17.96 -28.34 7.33
N ALA A 383 -17.49 -28.52 8.57
CA ALA A 383 -17.29 -29.84 9.15
C ALA A 383 -18.62 -30.61 9.27
N ASP A 384 -19.70 -29.94 9.72
CA ASP A 384 -21.04 -30.52 9.79
C ASP A 384 -21.54 -30.92 8.38
N GLU A 385 -21.34 -30.09 7.37
CA GLU A 385 -21.73 -30.41 5.98
C GLU A 385 -20.97 -31.62 5.43
N ILE A 386 -19.67 -31.72 5.69
CA ILE A 386 -18.82 -32.82 5.20
C ILE A 386 -19.18 -34.15 5.88
N THR A 387 -19.50 -34.10 7.17
CA THR A 387 -19.78 -35.29 7.99
C THR A 387 -21.26 -35.72 7.96
N ALA A 388 -22.14 -34.92 7.35
CA ALA A 388 -23.55 -35.24 7.21
C ALA A 388 -23.76 -36.59 6.50
N ALA A 389 -24.72 -37.38 6.97
CA ALA A 389 -24.94 -38.76 6.51
C ALA A 389 -25.18 -38.86 4.98
N GLU A 390 -25.87 -37.86 4.42
CA GLU A 390 -26.14 -37.74 2.99
C GLU A 390 -24.90 -37.43 2.14
N ASN A 391 -23.82 -36.94 2.76
CA ASN A 391 -22.59 -36.52 2.06
C ASN A 391 -21.42 -37.50 2.22
N ILE A 392 -21.57 -38.58 3.00
CA ILE A 392 -20.53 -39.59 3.22
C ILE A 392 -20.02 -40.18 1.90
N SER A 393 -20.90 -40.45 0.93
CA SER A 393 -20.51 -40.96 -0.39
C SER A 393 -19.67 -39.97 -1.22
N ARG A 394 -19.81 -38.66 -0.93
CA ARG A 394 -19.05 -37.58 -1.57
C ARG A 394 -17.70 -37.34 -0.89
N PHE A 395 -17.59 -37.70 0.40
CA PHE A 395 -16.44 -37.45 1.27
C PHE A 395 -16.00 -38.71 2.06
N PRO A 396 -15.75 -39.85 1.40
CA PRO A 396 -15.55 -41.12 2.09
C PRO A 396 -14.39 -41.13 3.09
N HIS A 397 -13.29 -40.44 2.81
CA HIS A 397 -12.15 -40.31 3.72
C HIS A 397 -12.37 -39.17 4.72
N TYR A 398 -12.78 -37.99 4.26
CA TYR A 398 -12.97 -36.84 5.17
C TYR A 398 -14.04 -37.07 6.24
N SER A 399 -15.12 -37.81 5.94
CA SER A 399 -16.16 -38.14 6.93
C SER A 399 -15.71 -39.11 8.02
N GLN A 400 -14.61 -39.83 7.79
CA GLN A 400 -14.03 -40.80 8.73
C GLN A 400 -12.82 -40.24 9.49
N MET A 401 -12.36 -39.04 9.16
CA MET A 401 -11.25 -38.39 9.86
C MET A 401 -11.63 -38.05 11.30
N ASP A 402 -10.63 -38.01 12.17
CA ASP A 402 -10.78 -37.44 13.51
C ASP A 402 -11.38 -36.01 13.42
N PRO A 403 -12.42 -35.67 14.20
CA PRO A 403 -13.09 -34.39 14.09
C PRO A 403 -12.17 -33.16 14.27
N ASP A 404 -11.17 -33.25 15.15
CA ASP A 404 -10.23 -32.15 15.38
C ASP A 404 -9.28 -32.00 14.19
N LEU A 405 -8.83 -33.13 13.62
CA LEU A 405 -8.00 -33.14 12.42
C LEU A 405 -8.76 -32.62 11.19
N LEU A 406 -10.03 -33.00 11.01
CA LEU A 406 -10.89 -32.48 9.94
C LEU A 406 -11.06 -30.96 10.07
N LYS A 407 -11.36 -30.47 11.27
CA LYS A 407 -11.49 -29.02 11.52
C LYS A 407 -10.18 -28.28 11.27
N TRP A 408 -9.04 -28.88 11.58
CA TRP A 408 -7.74 -28.31 11.27
C TRP A 408 -7.47 -28.23 9.78
N ASP A 409 -7.80 -29.26 9.00
CA ASP A 409 -7.62 -29.27 7.54
C ASP A 409 -8.52 -28.21 6.87
N ILE A 410 -9.78 -28.11 7.32
CA ILE A 410 -10.71 -27.03 6.93
C ILE A 410 -10.10 -25.67 7.28
N HIS A 411 -9.56 -25.52 8.49
CA HIS A 411 -8.95 -24.27 8.94
C HIS A 411 -7.76 -23.87 8.05
N LEU A 412 -6.91 -24.81 7.67
CA LEU A 412 -5.76 -24.59 6.81
C LEU A 412 -6.17 -24.08 5.42
N HIS A 413 -7.16 -24.71 4.80
CA HIS A 413 -7.73 -24.25 3.53
C HIS A 413 -8.43 -22.89 3.64
N TYR A 414 -9.18 -22.68 4.73
CA TYR A 414 -9.82 -21.40 5.02
C TYR A 414 -8.79 -20.27 5.12
N GLN A 415 -7.68 -20.52 5.82
CA GLN A 415 -6.60 -19.56 5.99
C GLN A 415 -5.87 -19.27 4.68
N MET A 416 -5.61 -20.27 3.84
CA MET A 416 -5.07 -20.07 2.49
C MET A 416 -5.98 -19.16 1.65
N LEU A 417 -7.29 -19.42 1.68
CA LEU A 417 -8.27 -18.60 0.97
C LEU A 417 -8.27 -17.16 1.51
N ALA A 418 -8.30 -16.99 2.84
CA ALA A 418 -8.26 -15.68 3.48
C ALA A 418 -6.99 -14.90 3.16
N ALA A 419 -5.82 -15.55 3.23
CA ALA A 419 -4.53 -14.95 2.87
C ALA A 419 -4.51 -14.52 1.41
N THR A 420 -5.09 -15.32 0.50
CA THR A 420 -5.23 -14.99 -0.91
C THR A 420 -6.17 -13.80 -1.14
N VAL A 421 -7.29 -13.72 -0.43
CA VAL A 421 -8.21 -12.57 -0.47
C VAL A 421 -7.54 -11.30 0.05
N LYS A 422 -6.81 -11.41 1.16
CA LYS A 422 -6.09 -10.30 1.81
C LYS A 422 -5.01 -9.75 0.89
N SER A 423 -4.15 -10.62 0.35
CA SER A 423 -2.99 -10.26 -0.48
C SER A 423 -3.34 -9.98 -1.95
N ARG A 424 -4.49 -10.48 -2.41
CA ARG A 424 -4.91 -10.56 -3.83
C ARG A 424 -3.93 -11.32 -4.71
N ASP A 425 -3.21 -12.27 -4.14
CA ASP A 425 -2.20 -13.05 -4.82
C ASP A 425 -2.58 -14.53 -4.89
N ARG A 426 -3.15 -14.96 -6.03
CA ARG A 426 -3.51 -16.37 -6.25
C ARG A 426 -2.30 -17.28 -6.43
N SER A 427 -1.08 -16.76 -6.60
CA SER A 427 0.10 -17.64 -6.66
C SER A 427 0.39 -18.38 -5.34
N LEU A 428 -0.20 -17.92 -4.22
CA LEU A 428 -0.18 -18.66 -2.95
C LEU A 428 -0.96 -19.97 -3.04
N VAL A 429 -2.05 -19.98 -3.83
CA VAL A 429 -2.93 -21.14 -4.01
C VAL A 429 -2.21 -22.27 -4.72
N GLN A 430 -1.44 -21.96 -5.76
CA GLN A 430 -0.74 -22.97 -6.56
C GLN A 430 0.20 -23.83 -5.71
N ASN A 431 1.15 -23.19 -5.00
CA ASN A 431 2.07 -23.92 -4.13
C ASN A 431 1.34 -24.67 -3.01
N PHE A 432 0.28 -24.08 -2.46
CA PHE A 432 -0.53 -24.71 -1.41
C PHE A 432 -1.23 -25.96 -1.93
N ALA A 433 -1.95 -25.83 -3.06
CA ALA A 433 -2.74 -26.90 -3.67
C ALA A 433 -1.84 -28.07 -4.04
N GLN A 434 -0.66 -27.83 -4.61
CA GLN A 434 0.31 -28.87 -4.93
C GLN A 434 0.78 -29.63 -3.68
N ILE A 435 1.14 -28.92 -2.61
CA ILE A 435 1.59 -29.55 -1.36
C ILE A 435 0.47 -30.40 -0.75
N ILE A 436 -0.74 -29.84 -0.60
CA ILE A 436 -1.86 -30.57 0.00
C ILE A 436 -2.30 -31.74 -0.87
N ALA A 437 -2.46 -31.55 -2.18
CA ALA A 437 -2.85 -32.60 -3.11
C ALA A 437 -1.88 -33.77 -3.08
N THR A 438 -0.57 -33.49 -2.99
CA THR A 438 0.47 -34.52 -2.85
C THR A 438 0.28 -35.37 -1.60
N HIS A 439 0.05 -34.75 -0.43
CA HIS A 439 -0.19 -35.50 0.82
C HIS A 439 -1.50 -36.28 0.77
N LYS A 440 -2.58 -35.67 0.25
CA LYS A 440 -3.88 -36.35 0.11
C LYS A 440 -3.81 -37.55 -0.83
N TYR A 441 -3.05 -37.45 -1.91
CA TYR A 441 -2.80 -38.58 -2.80
C TYR A 441 -2.09 -39.73 -2.05
N MET A 442 -1.06 -39.42 -1.26
CA MET A 442 -0.35 -40.43 -0.46
C MET A 442 -1.21 -41.06 0.64
N GLU A 443 -2.18 -40.31 1.18
CA GLU A 443 -3.17 -40.79 2.15
C GLU A 443 -4.29 -41.63 1.50
N GLY A 444 -4.29 -41.81 0.18
CA GLY A 444 -5.27 -42.65 -0.53
C GLY A 444 -6.55 -41.92 -0.98
N PHE A 445 -6.63 -40.60 -0.80
CA PHE A 445 -7.74 -39.82 -1.32
C PHE A 445 -7.78 -39.89 -2.85
N ASN A 446 -8.95 -39.65 -3.43
CA ASN A 446 -9.09 -39.43 -4.87
C ASN A 446 -9.28 -37.94 -5.20
N ALA A 447 -8.92 -37.55 -6.42
CA ALA A 447 -8.98 -36.16 -6.87
C ALA A 447 -10.39 -35.55 -6.74
N ALA A 448 -11.44 -36.33 -7.04
CA ALA A 448 -12.81 -35.86 -7.00
C ALA A 448 -13.28 -35.51 -5.58
N GLU A 449 -12.85 -36.28 -4.59
CA GLU A 449 -13.12 -36.02 -3.17
C GLU A 449 -12.41 -34.74 -2.71
N VAL A 450 -11.11 -34.59 -2.97
CA VAL A 450 -10.35 -33.39 -2.59
C VAL A 450 -10.91 -32.14 -3.29
N LYS A 451 -11.24 -32.25 -4.58
CA LYS A 451 -11.95 -31.20 -5.33
C LYS A 451 -13.26 -30.81 -4.67
N ASN A 452 -14.10 -31.79 -4.34
CA ASN A 452 -15.38 -31.55 -3.69
C ASN A 452 -15.20 -30.83 -2.35
N PHE A 453 -14.16 -31.19 -1.59
CA PHE A 453 -13.86 -30.62 -0.29
C PHE A 453 -13.51 -29.14 -0.41
N VAL A 454 -12.58 -28.81 -1.32
CA VAL A 454 -12.18 -27.42 -1.59
C VAL A 454 -13.37 -26.59 -2.11
N ILE A 455 -14.19 -27.15 -3.00
CA ILE A 455 -15.41 -26.48 -3.50
C ILE A 455 -16.41 -26.20 -2.37
N THR A 456 -16.63 -27.14 -1.46
CA THR A 456 -17.54 -26.98 -0.33
C THR A 456 -17.09 -25.82 0.57
N ILE A 457 -15.80 -25.72 0.88
CA ILE A 457 -15.22 -24.59 1.62
C ILE A 457 -15.54 -23.27 0.91
N GLY A 458 -15.27 -23.19 -0.39
CA GLY A 458 -15.54 -22.00 -1.21
C GLY A 458 -17.00 -21.56 -1.19
N LYS A 459 -17.92 -22.50 -1.34
CA LYS A 459 -19.37 -22.27 -1.32
C LYS A 459 -19.85 -21.79 0.05
N ALA A 460 -19.38 -22.43 1.12
CA ALA A 460 -19.71 -22.05 2.49
C ALA A 460 -19.25 -20.61 2.80
N VAL A 461 -18.01 -20.26 2.45
CA VAL A 461 -17.47 -18.90 2.62
C VAL A 461 -18.28 -17.89 1.82
N LYS A 462 -18.59 -18.16 0.54
CA LYS A 462 -19.43 -17.28 -0.27
C LYS A 462 -20.81 -17.05 0.38
N LYS A 463 -21.46 -18.10 0.87
CA LYS A 463 -22.79 -18.02 1.50
C LYS A 463 -22.76 -17.11 2.72
N ILE A 464 -21.73 -17.23 3.56
CA ILE A 464 -21.52 -16.37 4.73
C ILE A 464 -21.33 -14.91 4.31
N LEU A 465 -20.46 -14.66 3.32
CA LEU A 465 -20.16 -13.29 2.87
C LEU A 465 -21.37 -12.59 2.24
N VAL A 466 -22.16 -13.29 1.43
CA VAL A 466 -23.35 -12.71 0.78
C VAL A 466 -24.45 -12.36 1.80
N ALA A 467 -24.50 -13.06 2.93
CA ALA A 467 -25.47 -12.81 4.00
C ALA A 467 -25.14 -11.55 4.85
N LYS A 468 -23.95 -10.97 4.70
CA LYS A 468 -23.49 -9.87 5.57
C LYS A 468 -24.02 -8.51 5.09
N PRO A 469 -24.74 -7.74 5.93
CA PRO A 469 -25.30 -6.44 5.55
C PRO A 469 -24.25 -5.45 5.02
N GLN A 470 -23.04 -5.46 5.59
CA GLN A 470 -21.92 -4.61 5.18
C GLN A 470 -21.48 -4.86 3.73
N LEU A 471 -21.82 -6.01 3.16
CA LEU A 471 -21.51 -6.38 1.78
C LEU A 471 -22.70 -6.24 0.82
N GLN A 472 -23.90 -5.91 1.31
CA GLN A 472 -25.13 -5.84 0.53
C GLN A 472 -25.45 -4.45 -0.06
N GLU A 473 -24.86 -3.36 0.45
CA GLU A 473 -25.14 -1.96 0.03
C GLU A 473 -24.96 -1.66 -1.48
N HIS A 474 -24.35 -2.55 -2.26
CA HIS A 474 -24.15 -2.38 -3.71
C HIS A 474 -24.57 -3.58 -4.58
N GLY A 475 -25.39 -4.50 -4.05
CA GLY A 475 -26.06 -5.58 -4.77
C GLY A 475 -25.20 -6.34 -5.78
N ARG A 476 -25.53 -6.22 -7.09
CA ARG A 476 -24.94 -7.02 -8.19
C ARG A 476 -23.43 -6.88 -8.37
N ARG A 477 -22.86 -5.69 -8.16
CA ARG A 477 -21.42 -5.45 -8.37
C ARG A 477 -20.57 -6.08 -7.26
N GLN A 478 -21.15 -6.25 -6.08
CA GLN A 478 -20.47 -6.81 -4.91
C GLN A 478 -20.52 -8.35 -4.93
N SER A 479 -21.65 -8.94 -5.32
CA SER A 479 -21.76 -10.39 -5.53
C SER A 479 -20.73 -10.91 -6.53
N ARG A 480 -20.58 -10.24 -7.69
CA ARG A 480 -19.52 -10.56 -8.68
C ARG A 480 -18.11 -10.51 -8.10
N ARG A 481 -17.84 -9.61 -7.14
CA ARG A 481 -16.51 -9.50 -6.51
C ARG A 481 -16.25 -10.62 -5.51
N ILE A 482 -17.27 -11.07 -4.79
CA ILE A 482 -17.16 -12.25 -3.92
C ILE A 482 -16.88 -13.47 -4.80
N ASP A 483 -17.57 -13.59 -5.94
CA ASP A 483 -17.28 -14.63 -6.93
C ASP A 483 -15.84 -14.55 -7.43
N ASP A 484 -15.37 -13.37 -7.80
CA ASP A 484 -14.00 -13.17 -8.26
C ASP A 484 -12.96 -13.53 -7.18
N LEU A 485 -13.18 -13.14 -5.93
CA LEU A 485 -12.18 -13.31 -4.85
C LEU A 485 -12.22 -14.70 -4.23
N ILE A 486 -13.39 -15.33 -4.16
CA ILE A 486 -13.60 -16.62 -3.50
C ILE A 486 -13.70 -17.74 -4.53
N ILE A 487 -14.70 -17.69 -5.40
CA ILE A 487 -15.03 -18.82 -6.29
C ILE A 487 -13.94 -19.03 -7.33
N LEU A 488 -13.44 -17.96 -7.98
CA LEU A 488 -12.33 -18.13 -8.93
C LEU A 488 -11.07 -18.64 -8.23
N THR A 489 -10.77 -18.18 -7.02
CA THR A 489 -9.61 -18.66 -6.24
C THR A 489 -9.74 -20.15 -5.92
N ILE A 490 -10.95 -20.60 -5.60
CA ILE A 490 -11.27 -22.02 -5.37
C ILE A 490 -11.16 -22.83 -6.67
N GLN A 491 -11.61 -22.29 -7.81
CA GLN A 491 -11.43 -22.96 -9.10
C GLN A 491 -9.94 -23.13 -9.44
N PHE A 492 -9.12 -22.10 -9.22
CA PHE A 492 -7.66 -22.22 -9.35
C PHE A 492 -7.08 -23.34 -8.46
N ALA A 493 -7.55 -23.46 -7.22
CA ALA A 493 -7.11 -24.52 -6.32
C ALA A 493 -7.55 -25.91 -6.81
N VAL A 494 -8.77 -26.02 -7.33
CA VAL A 494 -9.32 -27.28 -7.86
C VAL A 494 -8.52 -27.74 -9.08
N ASP A 495 -8.25 -26.84 -10.03
CA ASP A 495 -7.50 -27.18 -11.24
C ASP A 495 -6.08 -27.67 -10.86
N GLU A 496 -5.39 -26.98 -9.94
CA GLU A 496 -4.07 -27.41 -9.46
C GLU A 496 -4.10 -28.74 -8.68
N VAL A 497 -5.18 -29.04 -7.95
CA VAL A 497 -5.38 -30.34 -7.30
C VAL A 497 -5.54 -31.43 -8.37
N GLU A 498 -6.39 -31.22 -9.36
CA GLU A 498 -6.62 -32.20 -10.44
C GLU A 498 -5.31 -32.45 -11.22
N ASP A 499 -4.61 -31.39 -11.63
CA ASP A 499 -3.30 -31.47 -12.30
C ASP A 499 -2.27 -32.24 -11.47
N THR A 500 -2.15 -31.94 -10.17
CA THR A 500 -1.21 -32.63 -9.28
C THR A 500 -1.52 -34.12 -9.19
N PHE A 501 -2.80 -34.49 -9.08
CA PHE A 501 -3.23 -35.89 -9.04
C PHE A 501 -2.95 -36.62 -10.36
N GLU A 502 -3.14 -35.96 -11.50
CA GLU A 502 -2.82 -36.53 -12.82
C GLU A 502 -1.32 -36.79 -12.96
N ILE A 503 -0.48 -35.83 -12.54
CA ILE A 503 0.98 -35.98 -12.54
C ILE A 503 1.41 -37.16 -11.65
N LEU A 504 0.90 -37.23 -10.42
CA LEU A 504 1.27 -38.29 -9.47
C LEU A 504 0.81 -39.69 -9.92
N LYS A 505 -0.33 -39.79 -10.63
CA LYS A 505 -0.76 -41.05 -11.25
C LYS A 505 0.15 -41.48 -12.39
N ALA A 506 0.62 -40.53 -13.21
CA ALA A 506 1.51 -40.80 -14.34
C ALA A 506 2.95 -41.09 -13.88
N SER A 507 3.39 -40.51 -12.77
CA SER A 507 4.74 -40.67 -12.21
C SER A 507 4.68 -40.69 -10.68
N PRO A 508 4.41 -41.88 -10.08
CA PRO A 508 4.31 -42.02 -8.64
C PRO A 508 5.66 -41.74 -7.95
N PRO A 509 5.67 -41.13 -6.77
CA PRO A 509 6.91 -40.88 -6.05
C PRO A 509 7.60 -42.17 -5.56
N ASP A 510 8.94 -42.19 -5.52
CA ASP A 510 9.77 -43.37 -5.14
C ASP A 510 9.44 -43.97 -3.75
N HIS A 511 8.90 -43.17 -2.82
CA HIS A 511 8.51 -43.66 -1.50
C HIS A 511 7.22 -44.50 -1.52
N MET A 512 6.39 -44.37 -2.54
CA MET A 512 5.23 -45.26 -2.75
C MET A 512 5.63 -46.61 -3.35
N THR A 513 6.82 -46.72 -3.95
CA THR A 513 7.35 -47.99 -4.47
C THR A 513 8.18 -48.76 -3.42
N GLU A 514 8.74 -48.07 -2.43
CA GLU A 514 9.59 -48.64 -1.37
C GLU A 514 8.87 -49.01 -0.04
N ASN A 515 7.55 -48.89 0.05
CA ASN A 515 6.77 -49.24 1.26
C ASN A 515 7.23 -48.49 2.54
N LYS A 516 7.74 -47.25 2.37
CA LYS A 516 8.12 -46.37 3.50
C LYS A 516 6.87 -45.73 4.11
N PRO A 517 6.80 -45.56 5.44
CA PRO A 517 5.66 -44.91 6.08
C PRO A 517 5.53 -43.45 5.60
N VAL A 518 4.31 -43.09 5.18
CA VAL A 518 3.97 -41.73 4.75
C VAL A 518 4.09 -40.78 5.95
N GLU A 519 4.89 -39.73 5.82
CA GLU A 519 5.01 -38.69 6.84
C GLU A 519 3.66 -37.96 6.96
N SER A 520 3.15 -37.80 8.19
CA SER A 520 1.89 -37.09 8.40
C SER A 520 2.00 -35.63 7.96
N ILE A 521 0.94 -35.09 7.37
CA ILE A 521 0.89 -33.71 6.85
C ILE A 521 1.31 -32.65 7.88
N GLU A 522 1.10 -32.91 9.17
CA GLU A 522 1.47 -32.04 10.29
C GLU A 522 2.99 -32.00 10.59
N ARG A 523 3.72 -33.05 10.18
CA ARG A 523 5.17 -33.19 10.39
C ARG A 523 5.97 -32.68 9.18
N SER A 524 5.34 -32.61 8.02
CA SER A 524 5.88 -32.11 6.76
C SER A 524 6.46 -30.69 6.86
N GLU A 525 7.79 -30.56 6.67
CA GLU A 525 8.48 -29.27 6.69
C GLU A 525 7.99 -28.28 5.61
N PRO A 526 7.65 -28.70 4.37
CA PRO A 526 6.94 -27.85 3.40
C PRO A 526 5.64 -27.25 3.95
N VAL A 527 4.81 -28.05 4.63
CA VAL A 527 3.54 -27.59 5.24
C VAL A 527 3.82 -26.61 6.37
N ARG A 528 4.82 -26.86 7.23
CA ARG A 528 5.20 -25.92 8.31
C ARG A 528 5.74 -24.59 7.79
N ARG A 529 6.53 -24.60 6.72
CA ARG A 529 6.96 -23.35 6.05
C ARG A 529 5.78 -22.59 5.45
N MET A 530 4.83 -23.30 4.87
CA MET A 530 3.61 -22.72 4.32
C MET A 530 2.73 -22.12 5.43
N ILE A 531 2.53 -22.82 6.55
CA ILE A 531 1.78 -22.31 7.71
C ILE A 531 2.40 -21.01 8.22
N ARG A 532 3.71 -20.98 8.48
CA ARG A 532 4.41 -19.75 8.91
C ARG A 532 4.17 -18.59 7.94
N ARG A 533 4.21 -18.85 6.63
CA ARG A 533 3.92 -17.83 5.61
C ARG A 533 2.46 -17.36 5.64
N LEU A 534 1.51 -18.24 5.90
CA LEU A 534 0.10 -17.87 6.07
C LEU A 534 -0.12 -17.06 7.35
N GLU A 535 0.51 -17.46 8.46
CA GLU A 535 0.50 -16.73 9.73
C GLU A 535 1.08 -15.33 9.58
N ASP A 536 2.20 -15.17 8.86
CA ASP A 536 2.79 -13.86 8.55
C ASP A 536 1.83 -12.95 7.75
N ILE A 537 1.09 -13.51 6.80
CA ILE A 537 0.14 -12.75 5.98
C ILE A 537 -1.11 -12.40 6.79
N CYS A 538 -1.65 -13.35 7.54
CA CYS A 538 -2.90 -13.19 8.28
C CYS A 538 -2.69 -12.41 9.59
N GLY A 539 -1.53 -12.52 10.24
CA GLY A 539 -1.24 -11.93 11.55
C GLY A 539 -1.82 -12.72 12.73
N ASP A 540 -2.24 -13.97 12.50
CA ASP A 540 -2.83 -14.87 13.48
C ASP A 540 -2.10 -16.21 13.47
N SER A 541 -1.83 -16.77 14.65
CA SER A 541 -1.30 -18.13 14.75
C SER A 541 -2.38 -19.17 14.43
N MET A 542 -2.03 -20.15 13.61
CA MET A 542 -2.77 -21.39 13.49
C MET A 542 -2.39 -22.27 14.67
N MET A 543 -3.24 -22.36 15.70
CA MET A 543 -3.05 -23.35 16.76
C MET A 543 -2.94 -24.75 16.12
N MET A 544 -1.76 -25.37 16.22
CA MET A 544 -1.64 -26.81 15.96
C MET A 544 -2.49 -27.55 17.01
N PRO A 545 -3.44 -28.42 16.62
CA PRO A 545 -4.19 -29.27 17.55
C PRO A 545 -3.31 -30.43 18.02
N VAL A 546 -2.10 -30.16 18.54
CA VAL A 546 -1.11 -31.22 18.79
C VAL A 546 -0.66 -31.27 20.26
N LYS A 547 -1.36 -30.60 21.18
CA LYS A 547 -1.11 -30.82 22.62
C LYS A 547 -1.88 -32.00 23.22
N ASN A 548 -3.03 -32.39 22.66
CA ASN A 548 -3.84 -33.48 23.20
C ASN A 548 -3.59 -34.84 22.51
N HIS A 549 -3.26 -34.86 21.22
CA HIS A 549 -2.98 -36.12 20.51
C HIS A 549 -1.59 -36.72 20.86
N MET A 550 -0.63 -35.91 21.30
CA MET A 550 0.70 -36.37 21.73
C MET A 550 0.73 -37.11 23.08
N ARG A 551 -0.34 -37.07 23.88
CA ARG A 551 -0.42 -37.84 25.14
C ARG A 551 -0.95 -39.26 24.97
N ASN A 552 -1.60 -39.58 23.84
CA ASN A 552 -2.24 -40.87 23.62
C ASN A 552 -1.46 -41.77 22.64
N LEU A 553 -0.28 -41.34 22.19
CA LEU A 553 0.62 -42.10 21.31
C LEU A 553 2.06 -42.22 21.88
N GLN A 554 2.22 -42.00 23.20
CA GLN A 554 3.34 -42.53 23.99
C GLN A 554 2.84 -43.76 24.74
#